data_AF-A0A1W9MNL9-F1
#
_entry.id   AF-A0A1W9MNL9-F1
#
_cell.length_a   1.000
_cell.length_b   1.000
_cell.length_c   1.000
_cell.angle_alpha   90.00
_cell.angle_beta   90.00
_cell.angle_gamma   90.00
#
_symmetry.space_group_name_H-M   'P 1'
#
loop_
_entity.id
_entity.type
_entity.pdbx_description
1 polymer ?
#
loop_
_entity_poly.entity_id
_entity_poly.type
_entity_poly.pdbx_seq_one_letter_code
_entity_poly.pdbx_strand_id
1 'polypeptide(L)'
;MKEKSIKIEIVKKKYDCLKGFLNERSRRIWAATEAAALGWGGLTILSEATGLDCHTIRKGMEELETGQIHDSDHIRKKGAGRKKITEKHPEILKILEDIVASPTGSDSDSPLKKTCRSTYKIAEILKNQGYDISQKSVYTILTETLGYCLQPEKKERSRKRKIS
;
A
#
# COMPACT_ATOMS: atom_id res chain seq x y z
N MET A 1 -28.49 -22.43 -30.59
CA MET A 1 -28.44 -22.47 -29.11
C MET A 1 -27.43 -23.49 -28.58
N LYS A 2 -27.52 -24.78 -28.92
CA LYS A 2 -26.60 -25.84 -28.40
C LYS A 2 -25.11 -25.54 -28.62
N GLU A 3 -24.75 -25.06 -29.82
CA GLU A 3 -23.34 -24.78 -30.16
C GLU A 3 -22.74 -23.66 -29.29
N LYS A 4 -23.51 -22.60 -29.00
CA LYS A 4 -23.08 -21.50 -28.12
C LYS A 4 -22.79 -22.02 -26.72
N SER A 5 -23.69 -22.83 -26.16
CA SER A 5 -23.54 -23.42 -24.82
C SER A 5 -22.30 -24.30 -24.72
N ILE A 6 -22.00 -25.11 -25.73
CA ILE A 6 -20.78 -25.94 -25.77
C ILE A 6 -19.53 -25.07 -25.76
N LYS A 7 -19.50 -24.00 -26.57
CA LYS A 7 -18.36 -23.07 -26.61
C LYS A 7 -18.14 -22.39 -25.25
N ILE A 8 -19.22 -21.94 -24.60
CA ILE A 8 -19.16 -21.33 -23.26
C ILE A 8 -18.56 -22.31 -22.25
N GLU A 9 -19.00 -23.57 -22.25
CA GLU A 9 -18.54 -24.58 -21.30
C GLU A 9 -17.05 -24.93 -21.49
N ILE A 10 -16.60 -25.05 -22.75
CA ILE A 10 -15.19 -25.29 -23.08
C ILE A 10 -14.32 -24.13 -22.58
N VAL A 11 -14.71 -22.90 -22.89
CA VAL A 11 -13.97 -21.69 -22.47
C VAL A 11 -13.92 -21.61 -20.94
N LYS A 12 -15.06 -21.82 -20.28
CA LYS A 12 -15.16 -21.74 -18.82
C LYS A 12 -14.21 -22.72 -18.16
N LYS A 13 -14.17 -23.97 -18.66
CA LYS A 13 -13.25 -25.00 -18.17
C LYS A 13 -11.78 -24.60 -18.33
N LYS A 14 -11.39 -24.06 -19.50
CA LYS A 14 -10.03 -23.53 -19.71
C LYS A 14 -9.71 -22.41 -18.72
N TYR A 15 -10.62 -21.45 -18.57
CA TYR A 15 -10.42 -20.27 -17.72
C TYR A 15 -10.31 -20.65 -16.24
N ASP A 16 -11.15 -21.57 -15.76
CA ASP A 16 -11.13 -22.01 -14.37
C ASP A 16 -9.80 -22.65 -13.98
N CYS A 17 -9.14 -23.37 -14.91
CA CYS A 17 -7.80 -23.92 -14.71
C CYS A 17 -6.70 -22.85 -14.69
N LEU A 18 -6.84 -21.78 -15.48
CA LEU A 18 -5.78 -20.77 -15.67
C LEU A 18 -5.91 -19.55 -14.76
N LYS A 19 -7.12 -19.20 -14.31
CA LYS A 19 -7.40 -17.91 -13.64
C LYS A 19 -6.54 -17.62 -12.42
N GLY A 20 -6.09 -18.65 -11.70
CA GLY A 20 -5.22 -18.54 -10.53
C GLY A 20 -3.76 -18.17 -10.86
N PHE A 21 -3.31 -18.49 -12.07
CA PHE A 21 -1.96 -18.20 -12.55
C PHE A 21 -1.89 -16.89 -13.34
N LEU A 22 -3.03 -16.40 -13.82
CA LEU A 22 -3.12 -15.19 -14.63
C LEU A 22 -3.30 -13.94 -13.74
N ASN A 23 -2.39 -12.99 -13.91
CA ASN A 23 -2.58 -11.62 -13.46
C ASN A 23 -3.64 -10.89 -14.31
N GLU A 24 -4.00 -9.67 -13.92
CA GLU A 24 -5.10 -8.94 -14.58
C GLU A 24 -4.87 -8.69 -16.07
N ARG A 25 -3.63 -8.40 -16.46
CA ARG A 25 -3.27 -8.20 -17.87
C ARG A 25 -3.30 -9.51 -18.65
N SER A 26 -2.67 -10.56 -18.15
CA SER A 26 -2.63 -11.86 -18.82
C SER A 26 -4.03 -12.47 -18.95
N ARG A 27 -4.95 -12.25 -17.99
CA ARG A 27 -6.37 -12.59 -18.16
C ARG A 27 -7.01 -11.83 -19.32
N ARG A 28 -6.76 -10.52 -19.40
CA ARG A 28 -7.29 -9.65 -20.46
C ARG A 28 -6.82 -10.09 -21.84
N ILE A 29 -5.51 -10.30 -21.98
CA ILE A 29 -4.89 -10.73 -23.25
C ILE A 29 -5.39 -12.12 -23.64
N TRP A 30 -5.40 -13.08 -22.71
CA TRP A 30 -5.93 -14.42 -22.98
C TRP A 30 -7.39 -14.36 -23.44
N ALA A 31 -8.24 -13.62 -22.74
CA ALA A 31 -9.65 -13.48 -23.12
C ALA A 31 -9.81 -12.83 -24.50
N ALA A 32 -9.00 -11.82 -24.83
CA ALA A 32 -9.00 -11.20 -26.15
C ALA A 32 -8.56 -12.18 -27.25
N THR A 33 -7.53 -12.99 -27.01
CA THR A 33 -7.07 -14.00 -27.98
C THR A 33 -8.14 -15.05 -28.26
N GLU A 34 -8.80 -15.58 -27.22
CA GLU A 34 -9.89 -16.55 -27.39
C GLU A 34 -11.12 -15.91 -28.03
N ALA A 35 -11.40 -14.63 -27.74
CA ALA A 35 -12.51 -13.90 -28.37
C ALA A 35 -12.32 -13.73 -29.87
N ALA A 36 -11.11 -13.36 -30.28
CA ALA A 36 -10.75 -13.27 -31.70
C ALA A 36 -10.84 -14.63 -32.39
N ALA A 37 -10.36 -15.71 -31.75
CA ALA A 37 -10.40 -17.06 -32.29
C ALA A 37 -11.83 -17.61 -32.46
N LEU A 38 -12.75 -17.23 -31.58
CA LEU A 38 -14.17 -17.63 -31.68
C LEU A 38 -14.94 -16.85 -32.75
N GLY A 39 -14.41 -15.72 -33.23
CA GLY A 39 -15.03 -14.90 -34.27
C GLY A 39 -16.32 -14.22 -33.79
N TRP A 40 -17.35 -14.25 -34.64
CA TRP A 40 -18.61 -13.53 -34.37
C TRP A 40 -19.29 -14.02 -33.09
N GLY A 41 -19.57 -13.09 -32.17
CA GLY A 41 -20.14 -13.41 -30.85
C GLY A 41 -19.13 -13.94 -29.83
N GLY A 42 -17.84 -14.05 -30.18
CA GLY A 42 -16.77 -14.48 -29.26
C GLY A 42 -16.70 -13.64 -28.00
N LEU A 43 -16.82 -12.31 -28.12
CA LEU A 43 -16.85 -11.37 -26.99
C LEU A 43 -17.93 -11.77 -25.95
N THR A 44 -19.15 -12.01 -26.42
CA THR A 44 -20.29 -12.37 -25.57
C THR A 44 -20.09 -13.75 -24.94
N ILE A 45 -19.56 -14.71 -25.71
CA ILE A 45 -19.26 -16.06 -25.22
C ILE A 45 -18.19 -16.02 -24.12
N LEU A 46 -17.10 -15.26 -24.29
CA LEU A 46 -16.07 -15.12 -23.26
C LEU A 46 -16.61 -14.43 -22.03
N SER A 47 -17.36 -13.33 -22.19
CA SER A 47 -17.91 -12.60 -21.05
C SER A 47 -18.82 -13.51 -20.21
N GLU A 48 -19.69 -14.28 -20.87
CA GLU A 48 -20.58 -15.25 -20.23
C GLU A 48 -19.82 -16.41 -19.55
N ALA A 49 -18.75 -16.91 -20.19
CA ALA A 49 -17.97 -18.03 -19.67
C ALA A 49 -17.04 -17.64 -18.51
N THR A 50 -16.45 -16.44 -18.55
CA THR A 50 -15.37 -16.01 -17.64
C THR A 50 -15.82 -15.01 -16.59
N GLY A 51 -16.97 -14.34 -16.80
CA GLY A 51 -17.44 -13.22 -15.99
C GLY A 51 -16.65 -11.92 -16.20
N LEU A 52 -15.75 -11.87 -17.19
CA LEU A 52 -15.02 -10.66 -17.53
C LEU A 52 -15.95 -9.65 -18.23
N ASP A 53 -15.75 -8.38 -17.93
CA ASP A 53 -16.47 -7.30 -18.58
C ASP A 53 -16.09 -7.20 -20.06
N CYS A 54 -17.09 -7.01 -20.93
CA CYS A 54 -16.90 -6.87 -22.37
C CYS A 54 -15.91 -5.77 -22.75
N HIS A 55 -15.87 -4.65 -22.01
CA HIS A 55 -14.90 -3.58 -22.21
C HIS A 55 -13.47 -4.04 -21.90
N THR A 56 -13.29 -4.88 -20.88
CA THR A 56 -11.97 -5.46 -20.57
C THR A 56 -11.47 -6.31 -21.72
N ILE A 57 -12.32 -7.18 -22.27
CA ILE A 57 -11.95 -8.06 -23.40
C ILE A 57 -11.64 -7.21 -24.65
N ARG A 58 -12.47 -6.21 -24.96
CA ARG A 58 -12.24 -5.29 -26.09
C ARG A 58 -10.93 -4.54 -25.97
N LYS A 59 -10.62 -4.01 -24.78
CA LYS A 59 -9.33 -3.37 -24.51
C LYS A 59 -8.16 -4.32 -24.78
N GLY A 60 -8.29 -5.59 -24.41
CA GLY A 60 -7.30 -6.61 -24.75
C GLY A 60 -7.13 -6.83 -26.25
N MET A 61 -8.22 -6.74 -27.04
CA MET A 61 -8.16 -6.84 -28.49
C MET A 61 -7.44 -5.63 -29.10
N GLU A 62 -7.74 -4.41 -28.63
CA GLU A 62 -7.04 -3.19 -29.03
C GLU A 62 -5.54 -3.25 -28.67
N GLU A 63 -5.19 -3.79 -27.49
CA GLU A 63 -3.80 -4.03 -27.08
C GLU A 63 -3.08 -5.02 -28.02
N LEU A 64 -3.77 -6.06 -28.50
CA LEU A 64 -3.22 -7.03 -29.47
C LEU A 64 -3.04 -6.41 -30.87
N GLU A 65 -4.00 -5.62 -31.34
CA GLU A 65 -3.96 -4.97 -32.65
C GLU A 65 -2.85 -3.92 -32.74
N THR A 66 -2.69 -3.13 -31.68
CA THR A 66 -1.67 -2.07 -31.64
C THR A 66 -0.26 -2.61 -31.42
N GLY A 67 -0.12 -3.88 -31.04
CA GLY A 67 1.17 -4.51 -30.70
C GLY A 67 1.87 -3.83 -29.51
N GLN A 68 1.16 -3.00 -28.75
CA GLN A 68 1.72 -2.27 -27.62
C GLN A 68 1.96 -3.23 -26.46
N ILE A 69 3.17 -3.78 -26.40
CA ILE A 69 3.67 -4.45 -25.21
C ILE A 69 4.00 -3.36 -24.20
N HIS A 70 3.01 -2.93 -23.42
CA HIS A 70 3.31 -2.14 -22.22
C HIS A 70 4.20 -2.99 -21.30
N ASP A 71 5.30 -2.48 -20.78
CA ASP A 71 6.07 -3.18 -19.74
C ASP A 71 5.22 -3.20 -18.45
N SER A 72 4.41 -4.24 -18.28
CA SER A 72 3.62 -4.46 -17.08
C SER A 72 4.39 -5.31 -16.05
N ASP A 73 5.72 -5.34 -16.15
CA ASP A 73 6.61 -6.03 -15.18
C ASP A 73 6.55 -5.43 -13.77
N HIS A 74 5.66 -4.47 -13.54
CA HIS A 74 5.08 -4.20 -12.23
C HIS A 74 4.11 -5.32 -11.78
N ILE A 75 4.57 -6.58 -11.77
CA ILE A 75 3.98 -7.62 -10.93
C ILE A 75 4.31 -7.22 -9.49
N ARG A 76 3.44 -6.41 -8.87
CA ARG A 76 3.56 -6.07 -7.45
C ARG A 76 3.51 -7.37 -6.65
N LYS A 77 4.64 -7.79 -6.07
CA LYS A 77 4.65 -8.75 -4.97
C LYS A 77 3.76 -8.21 -3.85
N LYS A 78 2.95 -9.09 -3.26
CA LYS A 78 2.25 -8.81 -1.99
C LYS A 78 3.31 -8.31 -0.98
N GLY A 79 3.17 -7.09 -0.49
CA GLY A 79 4.14 -6.45 0.42
C GLY A 79 4.81 -5.17 -0.10
N ALA A 80 4.57 -4.74 -1.34
CA ALA A 80 5.09 -3.49 -1.88
C ALA A 80 4.33 -2.23 -1.38
N GLY A 81 4.11 -2.13 -0.07
CA GLY A 81 3.74 -0.86 0.56
C GLY A 81 4.86 0.17 0.35
N ARG A 82 4.56 1.45 0.55
CA ARG A 82 5.58 2.51 0.55
C ARG A 82 6.69 2.10 1.52
N LYS A 83 7.92 1.90 1.02
CA LYS A 83 9.11 1.60 1.84
C LYS A 83 9.10 2.53 3.06
N LYS A 84 9.29 1.97 4.26
CA LYS A 84 9.26 2.75 5.50
C LYS A 84 10.27 3.89 5.37
N ILE A 85 9.97 5.08 5.90
CA ILE A 85 10.87 6.22 5.74
C ILE A 85 12.25 5.95 6.36
N THR A 86 12.30 5.06 7.36
CA THR A 86 13.53 4.54 7.97
C THR A 86 14.41 3.72 7.02
N GLU A 87 13.84 3.12 5.97
CA GLU A 87 14.62 2.42 4.93
C GLU A 87 15.18 3.40 3.90
N LYS A 88 14.50 4.53 3.66
CA LYS A 88 14.95 5.56 2.72
C LYS A 88 15.97 6.51 3.35
N HIS A 89 15.81 6.78 4.63
CA HIS A 89 16.56 7.76 5.39
C HIS A 89 16.91 7.16 6.76
N PRO A 90 17.95 6.30 6.84
CA PRO A 90 18.40 5.73 8.11
C PRO A 90 18.84 6.80 9.11
N GLU A 91 19.21 7.99 8.65
CA GLU A 91 19.57 9.14 9.48
C GLU A 91 18.43 9.66 10.35
N ILE A 92 17.16 9.42 9.97
CA ILE A 92 15.99 9.83 10.76
C ILE A 92 16.02 9.18 12.14
N LEU A 93 16.52 7.95 12.26
CA LEU A 93 16.59 7.27 13.56
C LEU A 93 17.48 8.03 14.55
N LYS A 94 18.65 8.48 14.10
CA LYS A 94 19.60 9.24 14.92
C LYS A 94 19.05 10.61 15.29
N ILE A 95 18.48 11.33 14.31
CA ILE A 95 17.86 12.64 14.53
C ILE A 95 16.71 12.53 15.56
N LEU A 96 15.92 11.45 15.47
CA LEU A 96 14.82 11.20 16.39
C LEU A 96 15.31 10.90 17.81
N GLU A 97 16.39 10.12 17.96
CA GLU A 97 17.05 9.89 19.24
C GLU A 97 17.59 11.19 19.85
N ASP A 98 18.23 12.05 19.06
CA ASP A 98 18.76 13.35 19.51
C ASP A 98 17.63 14.30 19.96
N ILE A 99 16.54 14.38 19.19
CA ILE A 99 15.36 15.20 19.53
C ILE A 99 14.72 14.72 20.83
N VAL A 100 14.70 13.40 21.06
CA VAL A 100 14.11 12.81 22.25
C VAL A 100 15.02 12.95 23.47
N ALA A 101 16.34 12.82 23.29
CA ALA A 101 17.33 12.97 24.35
C ALA A 101 17.45 14.41 24.86
N SER A 102 17.07 15.40 24.06
CA SER A 102 17.30 16.82 24.34
C SER A 102 16.01 17.62 24.66
N PRO A 103 15.18 17.19 25.63
CA PRO A 103 15.01 18.13 26.74
C PRO A 103 14.88 17.49 28.12
N THR A 104 15.51 18.18 29.07
CA THR A 104 15.09 18.31 30.48
C THR A 104 14.80 17.02 31.24
N GLY A 105 15.87 16.49 31.83
CA GLY A 105 15.89 16.19 33.27
C GLY A 105 14.83 15.21 33.75
N SER A 106 15.17 13.92 33.66
CA SER A 106 14.91 13.02 34.78
C SER A 106 15.94 11.90 34.73
N ASP A 107 16.92 11.98 35.62
CA ASP A 107 17.45 10.78 36.24
C ASP A 107 16.26 10.00 36.79
N SER A 108 16.01 8.84 36.20
CA SER A 108 15.13 7.83 36.74
C SER A 108 15.62 6.51 36.18
N ASP A 109 16.34 5.78 37.02
CA ASP A 109 16.73 4.38 36.88
C ASP A 109 15.49 3.51 36.62
N SER A 110 15.02 3.54 35.38
CA SER A 110 13.93 2.74 34.89
C SER A 110 14.40 2.11 33.59
N PRO A 111 14.36 0.78 33.44
CA PRO A 111 14.89 0.08 32.25
C PRO A 111 14.13 0.40 30.95
N LEU A 112 13.15 1.29 30.99
CA LEU A 112 12.30 1.70 29.87
C LEU A 112 12.60 3.15 29.48
N LYS A 113 13.06 3.36 28.24
CA LYS A 113 13.27 4.69 27.68
C LYS A 113 11.90 5.39 27.55
N LYS A 114 11.71 6.52 28.23
CA LYS A 114 10.44 7.29 28.22
C LYS A 114 10.63 8.64 27.55
N THR A 115 9.62 9.09 26.80
CA THR A 115 9.62 10.44 26.21
C THR A 115 8.42 11.24 26.70
N CYS A 116 8.67 12.49 27.08
CA CYS A 116 7.63 13.44 27.49
C CYS A 116 7.22 14.39 26.35
N ARG A 117 7.86 14.31 25.17
CA ARG A 117 7.53 15.16 24.01
C ARG A 117 6.38 14.55 23.21
N SER A 118 5.38 15.37 22.88
CA SER A 118 4.33 14.97 21.93
C SER A 118 4.92 14.59 20.56
N THR A 119 4.47 13.45 20.02
CA THR A 119 4.84 12.97 18.67
C THR A 119 4.48 13.95 17.55
N TYR A 120 3.51 14.85 17.78
CA TYR A 120 3.15 15.91 16.83
C TYR A 120 4.27 16.94 16.71
N LYS A 121 4.81 17.41 17.84
CA LYS A 121 5.92 18.38 17.88
C LYS A 121 7.18 17.80 17.21
N ILE A 122 7.44 16.51 17.44
CA ILE A 122 8.57 15.80 16.83
C ILE A 122 8.40 15.71 15.30
N ALA A 123 7.19 15.38 14.82
CA ALA A 123 6.90 15.35 13.39
C ALA A 123 7.05 16.73 12.73
N GLU A 124 6.67 17.81 13.43
CA GLU A 124 6.84 19.18 12.96
C GLU A 124 8.32 19.58 12.83
N ILE A 125 9.15 19.24 13.83
CA ILE A 125 10.60 19.47 13.77
C ILE A 125 11.21 18.75 12.56
N LEU A 126 10.84 17.48 12.34
CA LEU A 126 11.35 16.70 11.20
C LEU A 126 10.87 17.25 9.85
N LYS A 127 9.63 17.76 9.79
CA LYS A 127 9.12 18.46 8.60
C LYS A 127 9.89 19.74 8.30
N ASN A 128 10.20 20.53 9.34
CA ASN A 128 11.02 21.75 9.19
C ASN A 128 12.46 21.45 8.76
N GLN A 129 12.96 20.23 9.01
CA GLN A 129 14.25 19.73 8.52
C GLN A 129 14.17 19.11 7.12
N GLY A 130 13.00 19.13 6.47
CA GLY A 130 12.80 18.67 5.09
C GLY A 130 12.28 17.23 4.95
N TYR A 131 11.96 16.54 6.04
CA TYR A 131 11.43 15.17 5.99
C TYR A 131 9.90 15.15 6.03
N ASP A 132 9.26 14.62 4.99
CA ASP A 132 7.81 14.43 4.95
C ASP A 132 7.38 13.21 5.79
N ILE A 133 7.18 13.43 7.09
CA ILE A 133 6.84 12.40 8.08
C ILE A 133 5.52 12.73 8.76
N SER A 134 4.65 11.72 8.89
CA SER A 134 3.42 11.81 9.67
C SER A 134 3.67 11.52 11.15
N GLN A 135 2.85 12.10 12.04
CA GLN A 135 2.88 11.78 13.47
C GLN A 135 2.78 10.27 13.74
N LYS A 136 1.98 9.55 12.95
CA LYS A 136 1.81 8.09 13.08
C LYS A 136 3.11 7.35 12.77
N SER A 137 3.85 7.79 11.74
CA SER A 137 5.17 7.24 11.41
C SER A 137 6.17 7.47 12.55
N VAL A 138 6.18 8.66 13.16
CA VAL A 138 7.00 8.96 14.34
C VAL A 138 6.66 8.04 15.51
N TYR A 139 5.37 7.87 15.81
CA TYR A 139 4.90 6.98 16.88
C TYR A 139 5.38 5.54 16.67
N THR A 140 5.20 5.00 15.46
CA THR A 140 5.64 3.65 15.09
C THR A 140 7.15 3.49 15.26
N ILE A 141 7.96 4.45 14.80
CA ILE A 141 9.42 4.38 14.92
C ILE A 141 9.85 4.42 16.40
N LEU A 142 9.28 5.33 17.19
CA LEU A 142 9.59 5.44 18.61
C LEU A 142 9.25 4.17 19.38
N THR A 143 8.07 3.59 19.14
CA THR A 143 7.57 2.44 19.91
C THR A 143 8.12 1.10 19.40
N GLU A 144 8.05 0.85 18.10
CA GLU A 144 8.41 -0.45 17.51
C GLU A 144 9.92 -0.59 17.26
N THR A 145 10.63 0.49 16.94
CA THR A 145 12.06 0.43 16.54
C THR A 145 12.98 0.84 17.68
N LEU A 146 12.65 1.92 18.38
CA LEU A 146 13.51 2.47 19.44
C LEU A 146 13.08 2.06 20.86
N GLY A 147 11.92 1.42 21.01
CA GLY A 147 11.42 0.88 22.28
C GLY A 147 10.99 1.93 23.30
N TYR A 148 10.67 3.15 22.87
CA TYR A 148 10.24 4.23 23.75
C TYR A 148 8.76 4.13 24.13
N CYS A 149 8.46 4.41 25.40
CA CYS A 149 7.10 4.63 25.87
C CYS A 149 6.78 6.12 25.92
N LEU A 150 5.70 6.53 25.25
CA LEU A 150 5.21 7.91 25.25
C LEU A 150 4.43 8.18 26.54
N GLN A 151 4.84 9.20 27.30
CA GLN A 151 4.08 9.65 28.45
C GLN A 151 3.22 10.87 28.08
N PRO A 152 1.98 10.95 28.59
CA PRO A 152 1.18 12.16 28.44
C PRO A 152 1.89 13.34 29.11
N GLU A 153 2.05 14.45 28.37
CA GLU A 153 2.57 15.71 28.92
C GLU A 153 1.73 16.11 30.15
N LYS A 154 2.33 16.11 31.35
CA LYS A 154 1.68 16.69 32.53
C LYS A 154 1.66 18.21 32.37
N LYS A 155 0.51 18.75 31.96
CA LYS A 155 0.29 20.21 31.96
C LYS A 155 0.26 20.69 33.41
N GLU A 156 1.31 21.38 33.82
CA GLU A 156 1.35 22.04 35.12
C GLU A 156 0.30 23.16 35.14
N ARG A 157 -0.80 22.94 35.86
CA ARG A 157 -1.80 23.98 36.12
C ARG A 157 -1.18 24.99 37.07
N SER A 158 -0.63 26.08 36.52
CA SER A 158 -0.28 27.25 37.32
C SER A 158 -1.52 27.77 38.04
N ARG A 159 -1.63 27.46 39.34
CA ARG A 159 -2.64 28.04 40.23
C ARG A 159 -2.32 29.54 40.37
N LYS A 160 -3.05 30.40 39.65
CA LYS A 160 -3.06 31.84 39.97
C LYS A 160 -3.64 31.99 41.38
N ARG A 161 -2.78 32.22 42.37
CA ARG A 161 -3.20 32.66 43.71
C ARG A 161 -3.83 34.05 43.54
N LYS A 162 -5.15 34.15 43.75
CA LYS A 162 -5.81 35.43 44.03
C LYS A 162 -5.25 35.93 45.37
N ILE A 163 -4.50 37.01 45.35
CA ILE A 163 -4.19 37.79 46.54
C ILE A 163 -5.32 38.81 46.65
N SER A 164 -5.96 38.83 47.81
CA SER A 164 -7.03 39.78 48.19
C SER A 164 -6.45 41.12 48.58
#